data_AF-A0A2N5IRW6-F1
#
_entry.id   AF-A0A2N5IRW6-F1
#
_cell.length_a   1.000
_cell.length_b   1.000
_cell.length_c   1.000
_cell.angle_alpha   90.00
_cell.angle_beta   90.00
_cell.angle_gamma   90.00
#
_symmetry.space_group_name_H-M   'P 1'
#
loop_
_entity.id
_entity.type
_entity.pdbx_description
1 polymer ?
#
loop_
_entity_poly.entity_id
_entity_poly.type
_entity_poly.pdbx_seq_one_letter_code
_entity_poly.pdbx_strand_id
1 'polypeptide(L)'
;MDELILPDKPWTQRQIRDLRKEIIADMTLDAQTALASRIGDVLPVFKISDMREAPHSGYRAVHVIVKLPDGVFCEVQVRTLLQDAWANCYELAGDIYGRAIRYEGKPDHDDHGVVDSLKNISASVATLEKALNDSNDNNVKRKAITASMSSIIEVRDSLGEKRDILKRF
;
A
#
# COMPACT_ATOMS: atom_id res chain seq x y z
N MET A 1 4.00 15.22 36.19
CA MET A 1 4.56 14.52 35.02
C MET A 1 4.17 13.07 35.24
N ASP A 2 3.01 12.68 34.74
CA ASP A 2 2.54 11.31 34.94
C ASP A 2 3.35 10.40 34.02
N GLU A 3 4.01 9.40 34.61
CA GLU A 3 4.71 8.36 33.88
C GLU A 3 3.74 7.69 32.90
N LEU A 4 4.12 7.72 31.63
CA LEU A 4 3.38 7.09 30.55
C LEU A 4 3.47 5.57 30.71
N ILE A 5 2.50 4.97 31.39
CA ILE A 5 2.36 3.52 31.45
C ILE A 5 1.94 3.04 30.06
N LEU A 6 2.89 2.49 29.31
CA LEU A 6 2.61 1.69 28.12
C LEU A 6 1.87 0.42 28.60
N PRO A 7 0.67 0.12 28.10
CA PRO A 7 -0.05 -1.09 28.49
C PRO A 7 0.74 -2.34 28.09
N ASP A 8 0.78 -3.32 28.99
CA ASP A 8 1.51 -4.59 28.89
C ASP A 8 1.04 -5.52 27.75
N LYS A 9 0.00 -5.16 27.00
CA LYS A 9 -0.59 -6.02 25.96
C LYS A 9 -0.19 -5.54 24.57
N PRO A 10 0.16 -6.46 23.64
CA PRO A 10 0.33 -6.09 22.24
C PRO A 10 -0.97 -5.50 21.71
N TRP A 11 -0.87 -4.29 21.18
CA TRP A 11 -1.98 -3.50 20.66
C TRP A 11 -2.76 -4.30 19.62
N THR A 12 -4.07 -4.46 19.84
CA THR A 12 -4.89 -5.21 18.89
C THR A 12 -5.06 -4.41 17.60
N GLN A 13 -4.95 -5.06 16.43
CA GLN A 13 -5.19 -4.45 15.10
C GLN A 13 -6.50 -3.65 15.02
N ARG A 14 -7.46 -3.94 15.89
CA ARG A 14 -8.80 -3.32 15.90
C ARG A 14 -8.77 -1.86 16.35
N GLN A 15 -7.93 -1.47 17.31
CA GLN A 15 -7.88 -0.10 17.83
C GLN A 15 -7.12 0.88 16.91
N ILE A 16 -6.26 0.35 16.03
CA ILE A 16 -5.46 1.13 15.07
C ILE A 16 -6.23 1.40 13.77
N ARG A 17 -7.26 0.59 13.45
CA ARG A 17 -7.99 0.65 12.17
C ARG A 17 -9.02 1.76 12.06
N ASP A 18 -9.47 2.36 13.16
CA ASP A 18 -10.59 3.31 13.14
C ASP A 18 -10.25 4.64 12.43
N LEU A 19 -8.96 4.98 12.30
CA LEU A 19 -8.49 6.12 11.51
C LEU A 19 -7.31 5.69 10.62
N ARG A 20 -7.64 5.28 9.38
CA ARG A 20 -6.66 4.96 8.34
C ARG A 20 -6.68 6.06 7.27
N LYS A 21 -5.50 6.55 6.88
CA LYS A 21 -5.35 7.54 5.80
C LYS A 21 -4.17 7.23 4.90
N GLU A 22 -4.35 7.41 3.61
CA GLU A 22 -3.32 7.28 2.59
C GLU A 22 -2.80 8.67 2.18
N ILE A 23 -1.48 8.83 2.15
CA ILE A 23 -0.80 9.95 1.52
C ILE A 23 -0.13 9.42 0.26
N ILE A 24 -0.57 9.93 -0.88
CA ILE A 24 -0.16 9.48 -2.21
C ILE A 24 0.52 10.64 -2.92
N ALA A 25 1.74 10.43 -3.43
CA ALA A 25 2.39 11.44 -4.26
C ALA A 25 3.37 10.82 -5.27
N ASP A 26 3.71 11.61 -6.28
CA ASP A 26 4.87 11.37 -7.15
C ASP A 26 6.14 11.62 -6.34
N MET A 27 6.76 10.55 -5.86
CA MET A 27 7.91 10.62 -4.96
C MET A 27 8.85 9.42 -5.18
N THR A 28 10.14 9.61 -4.88
CA THR A 28 11.11 8.51 -4.83
C THR A 28 10.94 7.71 -3.52
N LEU A 29 11.59 6.54 -3.43
CA LEU A 29 11.58 5.73 -2.21
C LEU A 29 12.27 6.47 -1.04
N ASP A 30 13.30 7.27 -1.30
CA ASP A 30 13.92 8.11 -0.28
C ASP A 30 13.02 9.23 0.20
N ALA A 31 12.32 9.91 -0.73
CA ALA A 31 11.34 10.92 -0.38
C ALA A 31 10.17 10.34 0.42
N GLN A 32 9.73 9.11 0.09
CA GLN A 32 8.75 8.35 0.86
C GLN A 32 9.24 8.07 2.28
N THR A 33 10.49 7.61 2.44
CA THR A 33 11.12 7.37 3.76
C THR A 33 11.19 8.66 4.56
N ALA A 34 11.66 9.75 3.95
CA ALA A 34 11.79 11.04 4.60
C ALA A 34 10.43 11.61 5.04
N LEU A 35 9.40 11.48 4.21
CA LEU A 35 8.04 11.89 4.55
C LEU A 35 7.49 11.05 5.71
N ALA A 36 7.66 9.73 5.68
CA ALA A 36 7.22 8.85 6.77
C ALA A 36 7.91 9.19 8.10
N SER A 37 9.23 9.45 8.09
CA SER A 37 9.97 9.91 9.27
C SER A 37 9.39 11.23 9.79
N ARG A 38 9.21 12.23 8.91
CA ARG A 38 8.68 13.53 9.29
C ARG A 38 7.29 13.45 9.89
N ILE A 39 6.43 12.55 9.42
CA ILE A 39 5.10 12.32 10.01
C ILE A 39 5.23 11.75 11.42
N GLY A 40 6.12 10.78 11.63
CA GLY A 40 6.40 10.22 12.95
C GLY A 40 6.85 11.28 13.94
N ASP A 41 7.78 12.14 13.52
CA ASP A 41 8.38 13.19 14.35
C ASP A 41 7.40 14.27 14.82
N VAL A 42 6.18 14.35 14.25
CA VAL A 42 5.15 15.32 14.67
C VAL A 42 4.54 14.97 16.03
N LEU A 43 4.48 13.69 16.39
CA LEU A 43 3.77 13.21 17.58
C LEU A 43 4.71 12.41 18.50
N PRO A 44 4.56 12.54 19.84
CA PRO A 44 5.50 11.95 20.80
C PRO A 44 5.49 10.41 20.82
N VAL A 45 4.45 9.78 20.26
CA VAL A 45 4.31 8.32 20.22
C VAL A 45 3.95 7.89 18.80
N PHE A 46 4.89 7.21 18.15
CA PHE A 46 4.69 6.66 16.81
C PHE A 46 5.46 5.35 16.59
N LYS A 47 5.09 4.62 15.55
CA LYS A 47 5.80 3.45 15.02
C LYS A 47 5.80 3.50 13.50
N ILE A 48 6.96 3.31 12.89
CA ILE A 48 7.09 3.13 11.45
C ILE A 48 7.17 1.63 11.13
N SER A 49 6.39 1.19 10.15
CA SER A 49 6.41 -0.18 9.61
C SER A 49 6.61 -0.09 8.10
N ASP A 50 7.78 -0.47 7.63
CA ASP A 50 8.13 -0.47 6.21
C ASP A 50 7.81 -1.83 5.58
N MET A 51 6.88 -1.86 4.62
CA MET A 51 6.44 -3.07 3.94
C MET A 51 7.00 -3.16 2.50
N ARG A 52 8.00 -2.35 2.15
CA ARG A 52 8.54 -2.30 0.79
C ARG A 52 9.52 -3.44 0.51
N GLU A 53 10.29 -3.90 1.49
CA GLU A 53 11.25 -5.01 1.29
C GLU A 53 10.62 -6.39 1.55
N ALA A 54 9.72 -6.50 2.54
CA ALA A 54 9.01 -7.73 2.88
C ALA A 54 7.49 -7.53 2.74
N PRO A 55 6.96 -7.47 1.50
CA PRO A 55 5.55 -7.18 1.26
C PRO A 55 4.65 -8.37 1.59
N HIS A 56 3.46 -8.10 2.13
CA HIS A 56 2.41 -9.10 2.32
C HIS A 56 1.52 -9.18 1.08
N SER A 57 1.40 -10.34 0.44
CA SER A 57 0.63 -10.50 -0.81
C SER A 57 1.01 -9.52 -1.93
N GLY A 58 2.24 -8.99 -1.93
CA GLY A 58 2.68 -7.96 -2.88
C GLY A 58 2.33 -6.52 -2.48
N TYR A 59 1.62 -6.29 -1.37
CA TYR A 59 1.32 -4.95 -0.88
C TYR A 59 2.56 -4.25 -0.35
N ARG A 60 2.78 -3.00 -0.80
CA ARG A 60 3.93 -2.16 -0.45
C ARG A 60 3.48 -0.76 -0.06
N ALA A 61 3.98 -0.28 1.07
CA ALA A 61 3.83 1.07 1.57
C ALA A 61 4.78 1.27 2.77
N VAL A 62 4.93 2.50 3.23
CA VAL A 62 5.45 2.78 4.57
C VAL A 62 4.29 3.20 5.46
N HIS A 63 4.03 2.46 6.52
CA HIS A 63 2.98 2.79 7.49
C HIS A 63 3.59 3.55 8.66
N VAL A 64 2.94 4.64 9.04
CA VAL A 64 3.24 5.40 10.23
C VAL A 64 2.02 5.32 11.14
N ILE A 65 2.15 4.56 12.23
CA ILE A 65 1.12 4.47 13.26
C ILE A 65 1.44 5.53 14.30
N VAL A 66 0.56 6.51 14.47
CA VAL A 66 0.74 7.61 15.43
C VAL A 66 -0.36 7.58 16.49
N LYS A 67 -0.04 8.04 17.71
CA LYS A 67 -1.02 8.26 18.77
C LYS A 67 -1.42 9.73 18.82
N LEU A 68 -2.70 10.00 18.64
CA LEU A 68 -3.29 11.33 18.74
C LEU A 68 -3.42 11.78 20.21
N PRO A 69 -3.57 13.10 20.48
CA PRO A 69 -3.64 13.63 21.85
C PRO A 69 -4.78 13.07 22.72
N ASP A 70 -5.88 12.67 22.10
CA ASP A 70 -7.04 12.04 22.75
C ASP A 70 -6.83 10.53 23.05
N GLY A 71 -5.66 10.01 22.70
CA GLY A 71 -5.28 8.61 22.91
C GLY A 71 -5.67 7.67 21.77
N VAL A 72 -6.31 8.15 20.71
CA VAL A 72 -6.69 7.37 19.53
C VAL A 72 -5.46 7.11 18.64
N PHE A 73 -5.39 5.92 18.03
CA PHE A 73 -4.34 5.63 17.05
C PHE A 73 -4.82 5.89 15.63
N CYS A 74 -3.93 6.47 14.83
CA CYS A 74 -4.13 6.69 13.40
C CYS A 74 -3.02 5.98 12.62
N GLU A 75 -3.40 5.24 11.57
CA GLU A 75 -2.45 4.67 10.62
C GLU A 75 -2.39 5.54 9.36
N VAL A 76 -1.24 6.16 9.13
CA VAL A 76 -0.93 6.93 7.92
C VAL A 76 -0.08 6.06 7.00
N GLN A 77 -0.58 5.76 5.82
CA GLN A 77 0.13 4.99 4.81
C GLN A 77 0.71 5.94 3.77
N VAL A 78 2.04 6.01 3.69
CA VAL A 78 2.72 6.80 2.68
C VAL A 78 2.98 5.89 1.48
N ARG A 79 2.46 6.26 0.31
CA ARG A 79 2.53 5.49 -0.93
C ARG A 79 3.04 6.36 -2.08
N THR A 80 3.81 5.75 -2.96
CA THR A 80 4.04 6.32 -4.30
C THR A 80 2.77 6.20 -5.15
N LEU A 81 2.73 6.88 -6.30
CA LEU A 81 1.66 6.72 -7.28
C LEU A 81 1.48 5.25 -7.72
N LEU A 82 2.57 4.54 -8.01
CA LEU A 82 2.50 3.16 -8.50
C LEU A 82 2.06 2.18 -7.41
N GLN A 83 2.53 2.36 -6.17
CA GLN A 83 2.07 1.57 -5.03
C GLN A 83 0.58 1.73 -4.78
N ASP A 84 0.06 2.97 -4.88
CA ASP A 84 -1.37 3.23 -4.71
C ASP A 84 -2.21 2.62 -5.83
N ALA A 85 -1.80 2.80 -7.08
CA ALA A 85 -2.50 2.22 -8.23
C ALA A 85 -2.56 0.69 -8.13
N TRP A 86 -1.43 0.06 -7.76
CA TRP A 86 -1.39 -1.38 -7.54
C TRP A 86 -2.30 -1.80 -6.39
N ALA A 87 -2.26 -1.10 -5.24
CA ALA A 87 -3.08 -1.43 -4.08
C ALA A 87 -4.57 -1.36 -4.42
N ASN A 88 -5.02 -0.30 -5.10
CA ASN A 88 -6.41 -0.16 -5.52
C ASN A 88 -6.85 -1.26 -6.50
N CYS A 89 -5.96 -1.68 -7.39
CA CYS A 89 -6.19 -2.80 -8.31
C CYS A 89 -6.31 -4.13 -7.54
N TYR A 90 -5.41 -4.37 -6.58
CA TYR A 90 -5.42 -5.57 -5.75
C TYR A 90 -6.61 -5.64 -4.79
N GLU A 91 -7.10 -4.49 -4.30
CA GLU A 91 -8.33 -4.43 -3.53
C GLU A 91 -9.54 -4.85 -4.35
N LEU A 92 -9.65 -4.36 -5.60
CA LEU A 92 -10.71 -4.79 -6.52
C LEU A 92 -10.62 -6.29 -6.82
N ALA A 93 -9.42 -6.84 -7.00
CA ALA A 93 -9.23 -8.28 -7.12
C ALA A 93 -9.71 -9.03 -5.87
N GLY A 94 -9.48 -8.50 -4.67
CA GLY A 94 -9.99 -9.09 -3.43
C GLY A 94 -11.51 -8.99 -3.27
N ASP A 95 -12.14 -7.99 -3.87
CA ASP A 95 -13.61 -7.89 -3.93
C ASP A 95 -14.23 -8.91 -4.91
N ILE A 96 -13.48 -9.32 -5.94
CA ILE A 96 -13.92 -10.30 -6.95
C ILE A 96 -13.63 -11.73 -6.49
N TYR A 97 -12.38 -12.00 -6.13
CA TYR A 97 -11.83 -13.34 -5.89
C TYR A 97 -11.73 -13.70 -4.41
N GLY A 98 -12.29 -12.89 -3.52
CA GLY A 98 -12.30 -13.14 -2.08
C GLY A 98 -11.23 -12.36 -1.31
N ARG A 99 -11.62 -11.84 -0.15
CA ARG A 99 -10.75 -10.97 0.67
C ARG A 99 -9.53 -11.70 1.23
N ALA A 100 -9.54 -13.02 1.28
CA ALA A 100 -8.46 -13.85 1.81
C ALA A 100 -7.14 -13.63 1.07
N ILE A 101 -7.17 -13.32 -0.23
CA ILE A 101 -5.96 -13.08 -1.03
C ILE A 101 -5.09 -11.93 -0.50
N ARG A 102 -5.71 -10.97 0.20
CA ARG A 102 -5.03 -9.82 0.83
C ARG A 102 -4.21 -10.19 2.05
N TYR A 103 -4.37 -11.40 2.55
CA TYR A 103 -3.79 -11.90 3.80
C TYR A 103 -3.09 -13.26 3.57
N GLU A 104 -2.38 -13.40 2.45
CA GLU A 104 -1.69 -14.64 2.02
C GLU A 104 -2.60 -15.87 1.80
N GLY A 105 -3.93 -15.67 1.86
CA GLY A 105 -4.91 -16.69 1.55
C GLY A 105 -5.03 -16.97 0.05
N LYS A 106 -5.86 -17.97 -0.27
CA LYS A 106 -6.17 -18.35 -1.65
C LYS A 106 -7.43 -17.63 -2.14
N PRO A 107 -7.60 -17.47 -3.46
CA PRO A 107 -8.87 -17.08 -4.06
C PRO A 107 -10.03 -18.00 -3.64
N ASP A 108 -11.23 -17.45 -3.50
CA ASP A 108 -12.46 -18.19 -3.19
C ASP A 108 -12.93 -19.03 -4.39
N HIS A 109 -12.54 -18.65 -5.61
CA HIS A 109 -12.78 -19.38 -6.85
C HIS A 109 -11.62 -19.18 -7.83
N ASP A 110 -11.63 -19.92 -8.95
CA ASP A 110 -10.60 -19.79 -9.98
C ASP A 110 -10.46 -18.34 -10.45
N ASP A 111 -9.24 -17.82 -10.36
CA ASP A 111 -8.85 -16.47 -10.74
C ASP A 111 -8.05 -16.46 -12.05
N HIS A 112 -7.82 -17.64 -12.65
CA HIS A 112 -7.00 -17.84 -13.84
C HIS A 112 -5.59 -17.22 -13.72
N GLY A 113 -5.01 -17.23 -12.51
CA GLY A 113 -3.66 -16.71 -12.26
C GLY A 113 -3.56 -15.18 -12.20
N VAL A 114 -4.69 -14.48 -12.11
CA VAL A 114 -4.72 -13.01 -11.98
C VAL A 114 -4.02 -12.55 -10.71
N VAL A 115 -4.22 -13.22 -9.57
CA VAL A 115 -3.61 -12.86 -8.29
C VAL A 115 -2.09 -12.96 -8.34
N ASP A 116 -1.56 -14.01 -8.96
CA ASP A 116 -0.11 -14.16 -9.12
C ASP A 116 0.46 -13.16 -10.14
N SER A 117 -0.28 -12.86 -11.20
CA SER A 117 0.07 -11.79 -12.14
C SER A 117 0.15 -10.43 -11.44
N LEU A 118 -0.80 -10.11 -10.56
CA LEU A 118 -0.76 -8.88 -9.77
C LEU A 118 0.45 -8.86 -8.82
N LYS A 119 0.78 -9.96 -8.14
CA LYS A 119 2.00 -10.03 -7.31
C LYS A 119 3.27 -9.79 -8.14
N ASN A 120 3.34 -10.31 -9.35
CA ASN A 120 4.44 -10.06 -10.27
C ASN A 120 4.52 -8.58 -10.68
N ILE A 121 3.39 -7.93 -10.97
CA ILE A 121 3.33 -6.49 -11.23
C ILE A 121 3.88 -5.69 -10.03
N SER A 122 3.53 -6.06 -8.80
CA SER A 122 4.09 -5.41 -7.60
C SER A 122 5.62 -5.55 -7.53
N ALA A 123 6.17 -6.72 -7.85
CA ALA A 123 7.61 -6.94 -7.89
C ALA A 123 8.29 -6.11 -9.00
N SER A 124 7.68 -6.02 -10.17
CA SER A 124 8.16 -5.16 -11.26
C SER A 124 8.13 -3.67 -10.89
N VAL A 125 7.04 -3.21 -10.24
CA VAL A 125 6.94 -1.84 -9.70
C VAL A 125 8.07 -1.57 -8.72
N ALA A 126 8.32 -2.46 -7.75
CA ALA A 126 9.41 -2.28 -6.79
C ALA A 126 10.79 -2.21 -7.47
N THR A 127 11.01 -3.01 -8.51
CA THR A 127 12.26 -3.00 -9.27
C THR A 127 12.45 -1.68 -10.01
N LEU A 128 11.38 -1.17 -10.64
CA LEU A 128 11.37 0.12 -11.31
C LEU A 128 11.61 1.27 -10.31
N GLU A 129 10.90 1.29 -9.19
CA GLU A 129 11.04 2.32 -8.17
C GLU A 129 12.45 2.39 -7.61
N LYS A 130 13.10 1.22 -7.37
CA LYS A 130 14.51 1.14 -6.98
C LYS A 130 15.42 1.73 -8.05
N ALA A 131 15.22 1.37 -9.32
CA ALA A 131 16.02 1.89 -10.42
C ALA A 131 15.85 3.42 -10.62
N LEU A 132 14.64 3.94 -10.39
CA LEU A 132 14.32 5.36 -10.53
C LEU A 132 14.72 6.19 -9.31
N ASN A 133 14.91 5.59 -8.14
CA ASN A 133 15.25 6.32 -6.91
C ASN A 133 16.51 7.19 -7.12
N ASP A 134 17.55 6.60 -7.69
CA ASP A 134 18.87 7.22 -7.82
C ASP A 134 19.08 7.95 -9.16
N SER A 135 18.10 7.89 -10.06
CA SER A 135 18.20 8.55 -11.36
C SER A 135 18.09 10.08 -11.21
N ASN A 136 18.89 10.84 -11.97
CA ASN A 136 18.78 12.30 -12.03
C ASN A 136 17.90 12.79 -13.20
N ASP A 137 17.46 11.88 -14.08
CA ASP A 137 16.65 12.24 -15.24
C ASP A 137 15.15 12.18 -14.91
N ASN A 138 14.57 13.35 -14.62
CA ASN A 138 13.16 13.51 -14.32
C ASN A 138 12.23 13.13 -15.50
N ASN A 139 12.68 13.24 -16.74
CA ASN A 139 11.87 12.89 -17.89
C ASN A 139 11.76 11.36 -18.03
N VAL A 140 12.87 10.65 -17.83
CA VAL A 140 12.89 9.18 -17.79
C VAL A 140 12.00 8.66 -16.65
N LYS A 141 12.10 9.25 -15.45
CA LYS A 141 11.24 8.90 -14.31
C LYS A 141 9.76 9.02 -14.66
N ARG A 142 9.34 10.20 -15.12
CA ARG A 142 7.94 10.46 -15.47
C ARG A 142 7.44 9.52 -16.55
N LYS A 143 8.21 9.32 -17.62
CA LYS A 143 7.80 8.42 -18.71
C LYS A 143 7.60 6.98 -18.23
N ALA A 144 8.53 6.48 -17.41
CA ALA A 144 8.45 5.12 -16.88
C ALA A 144 7.29 4.95 -15.87
N ILE A 145 7.08 5.94 -15.00
CA ILE A 145 5.93 5.96 -14.07
C ILE A 145 4.62 6.01 -14.85
N THR A 146 4.47 6.91 -15.82
CA THR A 146 3.25 7.03 -16.62
C THR A 146 2.95 5.73 -17.38
N ALA A 147 3.94 5.12 -18.02
CA ALA A 147 3.74 3.86 -18.73
C ALA A 147 3.29 2.73 -17.80
N SER A 148 3.94 2.60 -16.64
CA SER A 148 3.59 1.56 -15.66
C SER A 148 2.21 1.81 -15.04
N MET A 149 1.88 3.07 -14.79
CA MET A 149 0.56 3.49 -14.31
C MET A 149 -0.53 3.10 -15.30
N SER A 150 -0.35 3.39 -16.60
CA SER A 150 -1.30 3.00 -17.65
C SER A 150 -1.55 1.50 -17.65
N SER A 151 -0.50 0.67 -17.59
CA SER A 151 -0.68 -0.79 -17.54
C SER A 151 -1.42 -1.27 -16.29
N ILE A 152 -1.19 -0.67 -15.13
CA ILE A 152 -1.92 -1.02 -13.89
C ILE A 152 -3.40 -0.64 -14.00
N ILE A 153 -3.69 0.53 -14.58
CA ILE A 153 -5.06 1.00 -14.81
C ILE A 153 -5.79 0.07 -15.79
N GLU A 154 -5.16 -0.32 -16.89
CA GLU A 154 -5.75 -1.26 -17.86
C GLU A 154 -6.10 -2.61 -17.21
N VAL A 155 -5.23 -3.15 -16.36
CA VAL A 155 -5.52 -4.38 -15.60
C VAL A 155 -6.70 -4.16 -14.66
N ARG A 156 -6.75 -3.02 -13.96
CA ARG A 156 -7.84 -2.67 -13.05
C ARG A 156 -9.17 -2.54 -13.79
N ASP A 157 -9.18 -1.91 -14.96
CA ASP A 157 -10.40 -1.70 -15.75
C ASP A 157 -10.93 -3.04 -16.28
N SER A 158 -10.05 -3.92 -16.77
CA SER A 158 -10.41 -5.29 -17.16
C SER A 158 -10.99 -6.11 -16.00
N LEU A 159 -10.46 -5.94 -14.78
CA LEU A 159 -11.03 -6.53 -13.57
C LEU A 159 -12.42 -5.96 -13.25
N GLY A 160 -12.60 -4.65 -13.41
CA GLY A 160 -13.87 -3.96 -13.21
C GLY A 160 -14.97 -4.49 -14.12
N GLU A 161 -14.67 -4.67 -15.39
CA GLU A 161 -15.59 -5.27 -16.37
C GLU A 161 -16.00 -6.70 -15.96
N LYS A 162 -15.03 -7.54 -15.56
CA LYS A 162 -15.32 -8.90 -15.07
C LYS A 162 -16.21 -8.91 -13.85
N ARG A 163 -15.97 -8.03 -12.88
CA ARG A 163 -16.82 -7.90 -11.67
C ARG A 163 -18.26 -7.59 -12.04
N ASP A 164 -18.46 -6.67 -12.97
CA ASP A 164 -19.80 -6.21 -13.35
C ASP A 164 -20.55 -7.28 -14.15
N ILE A 165 -19.85 -8.16 -14.88
CA ILE A 165 -20.42 -9.37 -15.49
C ILE A 165 -20.85 -10.37 -14.42
N LEU A 166 -20.00 -10.65 -13.43
CA LEU A 166 -20.28 -11.62 -12.36
C LEU A 166 -21.48 -11.20 -11.47
N LYS A 167 -21.74 -9.90 -11.33
CA LYS A 167 -22.90 -9.36 -10.59
C LYS A 167 -24.24 -9.46 -11.34
N ARG A 168 -24.24 -9.83 -12.62
CA ARG A 168 -25.46 -9.90 -13.45
C ARG A 168 -26.14 -11.27 -13.43
N PHE A 169 -25.57 -12.24 -12.71
CA PHE A 169 -26.10 -13.59 -12.50
C PHE A 169 -26.29 -13.84 -11.00
#